data_AF-A0A661C325-F1
#
_entry.id   AF-A0A661C325-F1
#
_cell.length_a   1.000
_cell.length_b   1.000
_cell.length_c   1.000
_cell.angle_alpha   90.00
_cell.angle_beta   90.00
_cell.angle_gamma   90.00
#
_symmetry.space_group_name_H-M   'P 1'
#
loop_
_entity.id
_entity.type
_entity.pdbx_description
1 polymer ?
#
loop_
_entity_poly.entity_id
_entity_poly.type
_entity_poly.pdbx_seq_one_letter_code
_entity_poly.pdbx_strand_id
1 'polypeptide(L)' 'MALKLDRKLSIAPMMDHTDRHFRYFMRIISPHALLYTEMITTGAL' A
#
# COMPACT_ATOMS: atom_id res chain seq x y z
N MET A 1 21.19 0.03 -10.06
CA MET A 1 20.83 -1.19 -9.29
C MET A 1 19.35 -1.13 -8.99
N ALA A 2 18.54 -1.96 -9.64
CA ALA A 2 17.09 -1.99 -9.38
C ALA A 2 16.82 -2.84 -8.13
N LEU A 3 16.19 -2.25 -7.11
CA LEU A 3 15.74 -2.99 -5.94
C LEU A 3 14.63 -3.97 -6.37
N LYS A 4 14.81 -5.25 -6.06
CA LYS A 4 13.80 -6.27 -6.33
C LYS A 4 12.65 -6.08 -5.36
N LEU A 5 11.47 -5.70 -5.87
CA LEU A 5 10.25 -5.58 -5.08
C LEU A 5 9.66 -6.97 -4.81
N ASP A 6 9.39 -7.30 -3.55
CA ASP A 6 8.64 -8.51 -3.19
C ASP A 6 7.15 -8.33 -3.55
N ARG A 7 6.60 -9.31 -4.28
CA ARG A 7 5.24 -9.30 -4.82
C ARG A 7 4.46 -10.56 -4.44
N LYS A 8 4.97 -11.38 -3.52
CA LYS A 8 4.31 -12.62 -3.10
C LYS A 8 2.98 -12.35 -2.39
N LEU A 9 2.90 -11.24 -1.66
CA LEU A 9 1.70 -10.77 -0.99
C LEU A 9 1.57 -9.26 -1.18
N SER A 10 0.36 -8.81 -1.52
CA SER A 10 0.06 -7.38 -1.68
C SER A 10 -1.34 -7.05 -1.19
N ILE A 11 -1.55 -5.80 -0.77
CA ILE A 11 -2.85 -5.28 -0.37
C ILE A 11 -3.33 -4.29 -1.41
N ALA A 12 -4.50 -4.56 -2.00
CA ALA A 12 -5.07 -3.80 -3.09
C ALA A 12 -5.33 -2.32 -2.71
N PRO A 13 -5.24 -1.38 -3.67
CA PRO A 13 -5.68 -0.01 -3.47
C PRO A 13 -7.21 0.02 -3.29
N MET A 14 -7.68 0.61 -2.19
CA MET A 14 -9.11 0.71 -1.87
C MET A 14 -9.43 2.12 -1.39
N MET A 15 -10.36 2.80 -2.08
CA MET A 15 -10.84 4.13 -1.69
C MET A 15 -11.45 4.08 -0.28
N ASP A 16 -11.24 5.13 0.51
CA ASP A 16 -11.66 5.27 1.91
C ASP A 16 -11.14 4.20 2.88
N HIS A 17 -10.25 3.30 2.44
CA HIS A 17 -9.75 2.20 3.25
C HIS A 17 -8.24 2.17 3.33
N THR A 18 -7.52 2.18 2.21
CA THR A 18 -6.05 2.09 2.23
C THR A 18 -5.38 3.43 2.54
N ASP A 19 -5.84 4.11 3.58
CA ASP A 19 -5.26 5.35 4.11
C ASP A 19 -4.00 5.07 4.95
N ARG A 20 -3.40 6.12 5.54
CA ARG A 20 -2.17 6.00 6.34
C ARG A 20 -2.32 5.11 7.59
N HIS A 21 -3.46 5.15 8.27
CA HIS A 21 -3.75 4.42 9.50
C HIS A 21 -3.96 2.94 9.19
N PHE A 22 -4.74 2.63 8.16
CA PHE A 22 -4.90 1.26 7.70
C PHE A 22 -3.57 0.65 7.26
N ARG A 23 -2.77 1.36 6.45
CA ARG A 23 -1.46 0.85 6.00
C ARG A 23 -0.49 0.66 7.17
N TYR A 24 -0.54 1.51 8.19
CA TYR A 24 0.25 1.34 9.41
C TYR A 24 -0.16 0.07 10.16
N PHE A 25 -1.46 -0.14 10.36
CA PHE A 25 -1.98 -1.35 10.99
C PHE A 25 -1.59 -2.62 10.22
N MET A 26 -1.75 -2.61 8.90
CA MET A 26 -1.34 -3.72 8.03
C MET A 26 0.17 -3.96 8.07
N ARG A 27 0.99 -2.91 8.25
CA ARG A 27 2.44 -3.06 8.41
C ARG A 27 2.81 -3.81 9.69
N ILE A 28 2.03 -3.68 10.76
CA ILE A 28 2.24 -4.43 12.00
C ILE A 28 1.88 -5.91 11.79
N ILE A 29 0.78 -6.19 11.08
CA ILE A 29 0.32 -7.57 10.81
C ILE A 29 1.23 -8.29 9.81
N SER A 30 1.59 -7.62 8.71
CA SER A 30 2.39 -8.19 7.63
C SER A 30 3.51 -7.21 7.25
N PRO A 31 4.69 -7.33 7.89
CA PRO A 31 5.80 -6.39 7.70
C PRO A 31 6.35 -6.31 6.27
N HIS A 32 6.20 -7.40 5.51
CA HIS A 32 6.75 -7.56 4.15
C HIS A 32 5.70 -7.48 3.03
N ALA A 33 4.42 -7.33 3.36
CA ALA A 33 3.40 -7.16 2.33
C ALA A 33 3.63 -5.87 1.54
N LEU A 34 3.43 -5.95 0.22
CA LEU A 34 3.41 -4.76 -0.64
C LEU A 34 2.10 -3.99 -0.39
N LEU A 35 2.19 -2.75 0.08
CA LEU A 35 1.04 -1.92 0.40
C LEU A 35 0.86 -0.84 -0.67
N TYR A 36 -0.30 -0.84 -1.33
CA TYR A 36 -0.70 0.27 -2.19
C TYR A 36 -1.42 1.36 -1.38
N THR A 37 -1.32 2.61 -1.85
CA THR A 37 -2.16 3.70 -1.34
C THR A 37 -3.57 3.58 -1.91
N GLU A 38 -4.49 4.41 -1.39
CA GLU A 38 -5.73 4.68 -2.12
C GLU A 38 -5.44 5.15 -3.56
N MET A 39 -6.43 4.98 -4.43
CA MET A 39 -6.35 5.47 -5.80
C MET A 39 -6.38 7.00 -5.79
N ILE A 40 -5.26 7.63 -6.17
CA ILE A 40 -5.16 9.08 -6.33
C ILE A 40 -5.30 9.45 -7.80
N THR A 41 -6.24 10.34 -8.11
CA THR A 41 -6.42 10.85 -9.47
C THR A 41 -5.28 11.78 -9.86
N THR A 42 -4.81 11.69 -11.11
CA THR A 42 -3.82 12.63 -11.64
C THR A 42 -4.39 14.05 -11.64
N GLY A 43 -3.80 14.97 -10.87
CA GLY A 43 -4.29 16.35 -10.71
C GLY A 43 -5.00 16.64 -9.39
N ALA A 44 -5.00 15.69 -8.44
CA ALA A 44 -5.32 16.00 -7.05
C ALA A 44 -4.26 16.97 -6.48
N LEU A 45 -4.69 18.16 -6.05
CA LEU A 45 -3.88 19.17 -5.35
C LEU A 45 -4.12 19.08 -3.85
#